data_AF-I3E590-F1
#
_entry.id   AF-I3E590-F1
#
_cell.length_a   1.000
_cell.length_b   1.000
_cell.length_c   1.000
_cell.angle_alpha   90.00
_cell.angle_beta   90.00
_cell.angle_gamma   90.00
#
_symmetry.space_group_name_H-M   'P 1'
#
loop_
_entity.id
_entity.type
_entity.pdbx_description
1 polymer ?
#
loop_
_entity_poly.entity_id
_entity_poly.type
_entity_poly.pdbx_seq_one_letter_code
_entity_poly.pdbx_strand_id
1 'polypeptide(L)' 'MEQTYIQITLPESSTFGDKGKANEFCKLFAKKLQGELHLFNGRIMYYYPRKQ' A
#
# COMPACT_ATOMS: atom_id res chain seq x y z
N MET A 1 -9.17 18.09 7.95
CA MET A 1 -9.51 17.49 6.64
C MET A 1 -9.62 16.00 6.85
N GLU A 2 -10.61 15.35 6.26
CA GLU A 2 -10.78 13.90 6.38
C GLU A 2 -9.80 13.19 5.43
N GLN A 3 -9.01 12.26 5.95
CA GLN A 3 -8.09 11.48 5.14
C GLN A 3 -8.83 10.32 4.50
N THR A 4 -8.87 10.26 3.17
CA THR A 4 -9.37 9.09 2.43
C THR A 4 -8.26 8.05 2.31
N TYR A 5 -8.61 6.78 2.49
CA TYR A 5 -7.67 5.67 2.34
C TYR A 5 -8.36 4.44 1.73
N ILE A 6 -7.55 3.62 1.05
CA ILE A 6 -7.93 2.28 0.62
C ILE A 6 -7.23 1.31 1.56
N GLN A 7 -8.00 0.49 2.26
CA GLN A 7 -7.45 -0.54 3.14
C GLN A 7 -7.47 -1.90 2.44
N ILE A 8 -6.33 -2.58 2.43
CA ILE A 8 -6.21 -3.97 1.97
C ILE A 8 -5.83 -4.81 3.18
N THR A 9 -6.69 -5.78 3.51
CA THR A 9 -6.49 -6.71 4.64
C THR A 9 -6.28 -8.13 4.14
N LEU A 10 -5.45 -8.87 4.86
CA LEU A 10 -5.26 -10.30 4.64
C LEU A 10 -5.74 -11.07 5.87
N PRO A 11 -6.47 -12.19 5.69
CA PRO A 11 -6.77 -13.11 6.78
C PRO A 11 -5.50 -13.64 7.47
N GLU A 12 -5.63 -14.08 8.72
CA GLU A 12 -4.51 -14.69 9.46
C GLU A 12 -3.98 -15.95 8.78
N SER A 13 -4.82 -16.66 8.03
CA SER A 13 -4.45 -17.85 7.26
C SER A 13 -3.73 -17.57 5.94
N SER A 14 -3.48 -16.30 5.61
CA SER A 14 -2.82 -15.94 4.35
C SER A 14 -1.37 -16.42 4.30
N THR A 15 -0.97 -16.88 3.12
CA THR A 15 0.38 -17.37 2.86
C THR A 15 1.35 -16.21 2.61
N PHE A 16 2.64 -16.54 2.58
CA PHE A 16 3.67 -15.58 2.17
C PHE A 16 3.46 -15.10 0.72
N GLY A 17 2.93 -15.98 -0.13
CA GLY A 17 2.58 -15.66 -1.52
C GLY A 17 1.47 -14.62 -1.63
N ASP A 18 0.40 -14.77 -0.83
CA ASP A 18 -0.70 -13.80 -0.78
C ASP A 18 -0.21 -12.42 -0.34
N LYS A 19 0.66 -12.36 0.68
CA LYS A 19 1.29 -11.11 1.12
C LYS A 19 2.14 -10.47 0.02
N GLY A 20 2.85 -11.28 -0.77
CA GLY A 20 3.57 -10.82 -1.95
C GLY A 20 2.64 -10.17 -2.98
N LYS A 21 1.55 -10.84 -3.34
CA LYS A 21 0.56 -10.34 -4.31
C LYS A 21 -0.20 -9.11 -3.83
N ALA A 22 -0.57 -9.07 -2.56
CA ALA A 22 -1.18 -7.89 -1.96
C ALA A 22 -0.24 -6.68 -2.04
N ASN A 23 1.06 -6.87 -1.77
CA ASN A 23 2.06 -5.80 -1.92
C ASN A 23 2.20 -5.32 -3.38
N GLU A 24 2.21 -6.21 -4.37
CA GLU A 24 2.22 -5.84 -5.79
C GLU A 24 0.99 -4.98 -6.15
N PHE A 25 -0.19 -5.40 -5.69
CA PHE A 25 -1.45 -4.70 -5.93
C PHE A 25 -1.50 -3.33 -5.24
N CYS A 26 -1.06 -3.24 -3.99
CA CYS A 26 -0.91 -1.97 -3.27
C CYS A 26 -0.03 -0.96 -4.03
N LYS A 27 1.11 -1.43 -4.57
CA LYS A 27 2.03 -0.57 -5.34
C LYS A 27 1.42 -0.07 -6.64
N LEU A 28 0.61 -0.90 -7.30
CA LEU A 28 -0.12 -0.51 -8.51
C LEU A 28 -1.07 0.68 -8.22
N PHE A 29 -1.87 0.58 -7.15
CA PHE A 29 -2.74 1.67 -6.73
C PHE A 29 -1.96 2.92 -6.32
N ALA A 30 -0.95 2.78 -5.48
CA ALA A 30 -0.18 3.91 -5.00
C ALA A 30 0.49 4.68 -6.15
N LYS A 31 1.00 3.96 -7.17
CA LYS A 31 1.54 4.58 -8.38
C LYS A 31 0.47 5.29 -9.19
N LYS A 32 -0.70 4.67 -9.40
CA LYS A 32 -1.80 5.23 -10.20
C LYS A 32 -2.44 6.46 -9.55
N LEU A 33 -2.58 6.44 -8.23
CA LEU A 33 -3.21 7.50 -7.44
C LEU A 33 -2.22 8.54 -6.92
N GLN A 34 -0.92 8.35 -7.15
CA GLN A 34 0.15 9.19 -6.59
C GLN A 34 0.02 9.30 -5.05
N GLY A 35 -0.18 8.16 -4.38
CA GLY A 35 -0.49 8.11 -2.95
C GLY A 35 0.70 7.79 -2.03
N GLU A 36 0.44 7.87 -0.73
CA GLU A 36 1.30 7.30 0.32
C GLU A 36 0.87 5.84 0.56
N LEU A 37 1.83 4.91 0.52
CA LEU A 37 1.59 3.49 0.73
C LEU A 37 2.24 3.01 2.02
N HIS A 38 1.41 2.46 2.91
CA HIS A 38 1.82 1.74 4.11
C HIS A 38 1.81 0.24 3.82
N LEU A 39 2.99 -0.38 3.79
CA LEU A 39 3.11 -1.83 3.60
C LEU A 39 2.75 -2.58 4.89
N PHE A 40 2.40 -3.86 4.78
CA PHE A 40 2.05 -4.73 5.92
C PHE A 40 3.16 -4.89 6.98
N ASN A 41 4.39 -4.47 6.68
CA ASN A 41 5.51 -4.46 7.63
C ASN A 41 5.78 -3.07 8.23
N GLY A 42 4.87 -2.11 8.04
CA GLY A 42 5.00 -0.74 8.53
C GLY A 42 5.89 0.17 7.68
N ARG A 43 6.56 -0.35 6.64
CA ARG A 43 7.37 0.51 5.75
C ARG A 43 6.46 1.42 4.93
N ILE A 44 6.80 2.71 4.90
CA ILE A 44 6.10 3.73 4.10
C ILE A 44 6.83 3.97 2.78
N MET A 45 6.07 4.08 1.69
CA MET A 45 6.54 4.46 0.36
C MET A 45 5.72 5.64 -0.16
N TYR A 46 6.41 6.62 -0.76
CA TYR A 46 5.78 7.82 -1.30
C TYR A 46 5.81 7.78 -2.84
N TYR A 47 4.64 7.84 -3.48
CA TYR A 47 4.51 7.78 -4.94
C TYR A 47 4.16 9.13 -5.58
N TYR A 48 4.10 10.21 -4.80
CA TYR A 48 3.94 11.57 -5.29
C TYR A 48 5.26 12.34 -5.23
N PRO A 49 5.44 13.37 -6.08
CA PRO A 49 6.57 14.29 -5.98
C PRO A 49 6.52 14.99 -4.62
N ARG A 50 7.53 14.76 -3.79
CA ARG A 50 7.74 15.57 -2.59
C ARG A 50 8.50 16.81 -3.02
N LYS A 51 7.96 18.00 -2.73
CA LYS A 51 8.76 19.23 -2.80
C LYS A 51 9.92 19.03 -1.83
N GLN A 52 11.15 19.12 -2.36
CA GLN A 52 12.35 19.26 -1.54
C GLN A 52 12.40 20.68 -0.98
#